data_AF-A0A6N9RJ47-F1
#
_entry.id   AF-A0A6N9RJ47-F1
#
_cell.length_a   1.000
_cell.length_b   1.000
_cell.length_c   1.000
_cell.angle_alpha   90.00
_cell.angle_beta   90.00
_cell.angle_gamma   90.00
#
_symmetry.space_group_name_H-M   'P 1'
#
loop_
_entity.id
_entity.type
_entity.pdbx_description
1 polymer ?
#
loop_
_entity_poly.entity_id
_entity_poly.type
_entity_poly.pdbx_seq_one_letter_code
_entity_poly.pdbx_strand_id
1 'polypeptide(L)'
;MQYFMRRFSYPYPSDNLKYSYADFRRYCIENMMRCFDKIPSKFIKIFASDFDCSTSTIYSIIKHIKIYNEFGIVILPPTLALKKQTAIRDKFTCQYCGIVNPKHSEIDHVIPPISGGVSKSYNLVFSCRPCNREKWSSIKIPDNFQILFLENPEWAAKIKFLHQKQENIKITLILQQSYDEHIRNKNIAYIHSNYRRIKS
;
A
#
# COMPACT_ATOMS: atom_id res chain seq x y z
N MET A 1 12.55 26.29 6.17
CA MET A 1 13.16 26.48 4.84
C MET A 1 14.59 27.04 4.90
N GLN A 2 15.48 26.60 5.79
CA GLN A 2 16.83 27.21 5.87
C GLN A 2 18.00 26.25 6.06
N TYR A 3 17.83 25.07 6.67
CA TYR A 3 18.99 24.24 7.02
C TYR A 3 19.57 23.48 5.80
N PHE A 4 18.73 22.78 5.04
CA PHE A 4 19.20 21.97 3.90
C PHE A 4 19.48 22.80 2.64
N MET A 5 18.64 23.80 2.36
CA MET A 5 18.81 24.71 1.21
C MET A 5 20.17 25.42 1.24
N ARG A 6 20.62 25.87 2.42
CA ARG A 6 21.91 26.55 2.60
C ARG A 6 23.11 25.60 2.57
N ARG A 7 22.93 24.34 2.98
CA ARG A 7 24.06 23.40 3.19
C ARG A 7 24.35 22.50 1.99
N PHE A 8 23.39 22.29 1.10
CA PHE A 8 23.52 21.36 -0.04
C PHE A 8 23.32 22.04 -1.41
N SER A 9 23.20 23.36 -1.46
CA SER A 9 23.05 24.13 -2.71
C SER A 9 21.97 23.58 -3.63
N TYR A 10 20.84 23.14 -3.06
CA TYR A 10 19.72 22.65 -3.86
C TYR A 10 19.20 23.80 -4.73
N PRO A 11 19.08 23.62 -6.05
CA PRO A 11 18.52 24.66 -6.91
C PRO A 11 17.07 24.87 -6.48
N TYR A 12 16.78 26.04 -5.90
CA TYR A 12 15.40 26.45 -5.69
C TYR A 12 14.70 26.42 -7.06
N PRO A 13 13.47 25.91 -7.18
CA PRO A 13 12.71 26.09 -8.42
C PRO A 13 12.52 27.60 -8.56
N SER A 14 13.36 28.23 -9.38
CA SER A 14 13.11 29.61 -9.81
C SER A 14 11.80 29.62 -10.59
N ASP A 15 11.16 30.79 -10.65
CA ASP A 15 9.84 31.00 -11.29
C ASP A 15 9.77 30.53 -12.78
N ASN A 16 10.89 30.08 -13.35
CA ASN A 16 11.03 29.54 -14.71
C ASN A 16 11.22 28.01 -14.81
N LEU A 17 11.11 27.24 -13.72
CA LEU A 17 11.24 25.77 -13.76
C LEU A 17 9.86 25.07 -13.79
N LYS A 18 9.71 24.12 -14.73
CA LYS A 18 8.55 23.24 -15.00
C LYS A 18 8.04 22.37 -13.83
N TYR A 19 8.50 22.57 -12.60
CA TYR A 19 8.31 21.62 -11.49
C TYR A 19 7.54 22.25 -10.32
N SER A 20 6.54 21.53 -9.81
CA SER A 20 5.77 21.96 -8.64
C SER A 20 6.59 21.84 -7.35
N TYR A 21 6.19 22.53 -6.28
CA TYR A 21 6.79 22.39 -4.94
C TYR A 21 6.78 20.93 -4.43
N ALA A 22 5.79 20.12 -4.87
CA ALA A 22 5.72 18.71 -4.55
C ALA A 22 6.79 17.88 -5.29
N ASP A 23 7.11 18.24 -6.53
CA ASP A 23 8.16 17.59 -7.32
C ASP A 23 9.55 17.92 -6.76
N PHE A 24 9.76 19.17 -6.35
CA PHE A 24 10.98 19.59 -5.67
C PHE A 24 11.19 18.86 -4.33
N ARG A 25 10.12 18.73 -3.53
CA ARG A 25 10.17 17.93 -2.30
C ARG A 25 10.54 16.48 -2.56
N ARG A 26 9.98 15.87 -3.61
CA ARG A 26 10.31 14.50 -4.00
C ARG A 26 11.78 14.38 -4.40
N TYR A 27 12.28 15.30 -5.24
CA TYR A 27 13.67 15.34 -5.67
C TYR A 27 14.66 15.42 -4.50
N CYS A 28 14.41 16.28 -3.51
CA CYS A 28 15.29 16.38 -2.33
C CYS A 28 15.31 15.09 -1.50
N ILE A 29 14.16 14.41 -1.38
CA ILE A 29 14.07 13.12 -0.67
C ILE A 29 14.80 12.02 -1.47
N GLU A 30 14.65 11.97 -2.79
CA GLU A 30 15.35 11.01 -3.65
C GLU A 30 16.88 11.14 -3.54
N ASN A 31 17.40 12.37 -3.55
CA ASN A 31 18.83 12.60 -3.36
C ASN A 31 19.31 12.20 -1.95
N MET A 32 18.53 12.50 -0.91
CA MET A 32 18.86 12.05 0.44
C MET A 32 18.89 10.52 0.56
N MET A 33 17.98 9.81 -0.11
CA MET A 33 17.98 8.34 -0.15
C MET A 33 19.21 7.76 -0.85
N ARG A 34 19.87 8.50 -1.74
CA ARG A 34 21.14 8.08 -2.38
C ARG A 34 22.35 8.26 -1.45
N CYS A 35 22.27 9.19 -0.50
CA CYS A 35 23.37 9.49 0.42
C CYS A 35 23.37 8.61 1.68
N PHE A 36 22.28 7.89 1.97
CA PHE A 36 22.13 7.11 3.20
C PHE A 36 21.40 5.79 2.96
N ASP A 37 21.99 4.67 3.35
CA ASP A 37 21.33 3.35 3.37
C ASP A 37 20.06 3.36 4.25
N LYS A 38 20.12 4.09 5.37
CA LYS A 38 18.99 4.35 6.26
C LYS A 38 18.99 5.80 6.70
N ILE A 39 17.97 6.55 6.28
CA ILE A 39 17.84 7.97 6.63
C ILE A 39 17.63 8.11 8.16
N PRO A 40 18.51 8.84 8.87
CA PRO A 40 18.33 9.09 10.29
C PRO A 40 17.04 9.87 10.60
N SER A 41 16.34 9.50 11.67
CA SER A 41 15.04 10.11 12.05
C SER A 41 15.11 11.61 12.30
N LYS A 42 16.26 12.12 12.77
CA LYS A 42 16.51 13.56 12.91
C LYS A 42 16.40 14.31 11.58
N PHE A 43 16.87 13.71 10.48
CA PHE A 43 16.82 14.33 9.16
C PHE A 43 15.40 14.32 8.59
N ILE A 44 14.61 13.26 8.85
CA ILE A 44 13.18 13.22 8.51
C ILE A 44 12.44 14.41 9.15
N LYS A 45 12.70 14.69 10.44
CA LYS A 45 12.06 15.80 11.17
C LYS A 45 12.48 17.16 10.60
N ILE A 46 13.76 17.34 10.29
CA ILE A 46 14.27 18.58 9.68
C ILE A 46 13.62 18.79 8.30
N PHE A 47 13.56 17.76 7.46
CA PHE A 47 12.90 17.82 6.15
C PHE A 47 11.42 18.15 6.25
N ALA A 48 10.71 17.52 7.19
CA ALA A 48 9.30 17.78 7.43
C ALA A 48 9.06 19.27 7.74
N SER A 49 9.89 19.86 8.61
CA SER A 49 9.87 21.28 8.93
C SER A 49 10.26 22.17 7.74
N ASP A 50 11.29 21.80 6.98
CA ASP A 50 11.74 22.58 5.82
C ASP A 50 10.71 22.64 4.69
N PHE A 51 9.87 21.61 4.54
CA PHE A 51 8.82 21.53 3.51
C PHE A 51 7.40 21.83 4.01
N ASP A 52 7.28 22.32 5.25
CA ASP A 52 6.00 22.58 5.92
C ASP A 52 5.01 21.41 5.79
N CYS A 53 5.48 20.20 6.16
CA CYS A 53 4.69 18.98 6.02
C CYS A 53 4.91 18.02 7.20
N SER A 54 4.04 17.02 7.31
CA SER A 54 4.16 16.01 8.37
C SER A 54 5.33 15.05 8.10
N THR A 55 5.91 14.47 9.15
CA THR A 55 6.88 13.37 9.00
C THR A 55 6.27 12.17 8.25
N SER A 56 4.98 11.92 8.43
CA SER A 56 4.22 10.92 7.67
C SER A 56 4.22 11.19 6.17
N THR A 57 4.18 12.46 5.75
CA THR A 57 4.31 12.86 4.33
C THR A 57 5.67 12.46 3.79
N ILE A 58 6.76 12.71 4.52
CA ILE A 58 8.12 12.33 4.12
C ILE A 58 8.24 10.79 4.01
N TYR A 59 7.75 10.04 5.00
CA TYR A 59 7.75 8.57 4.96
C TYR A 59 6.93 8.02 3.79
N SER A 60 5.81 8.64 3.45
CA SER A 60 5.01 8.27 2.28
C SER A 60 5.82 8.44 1.00
N ILE A 61 6.51 9.57 0.83
CA ILE A 61 7.33 9.82 -0.37
C ILE A 61 8.48 8.81 -0.47
N ILE A 62 9.19 8.53 0.63
CA ILE A 62 10.25 7.49 0.67
C ILE A 62 9.69 6.13 0.24
N LYS A 63 8.51 5.75 0.76
CA LYS A 63 7.83 4.51 0.38
C LYS A 63 7.50 4.48 -1.11
N HIS A 64 7.01 5.59 -1.68
CA HIS A 64 6.70 5.68 -3.10
C HIS A 64 7.94 5.57 -3.98
N ILE A 65 9.07 6.19 -3.59
CA ILE A 65 10.34 6.11 -4.31
C ILE A 65 10.87 4.67 -4.29
N LYS A 66 10.85 4.00 -3.13
CA LYS A 66 11.28 2.59 -3.02
C LYS A 66 10.48 1.68 -3.93
N ILE A 67 9.15 1.78 -3.88
CA ILE A 67 8.27 0.95 -4.72
C ILE A 67 8.48 1.24 -6.21
N TYR A 68 8.70 2.51 -6.58
CA TYR A 68 9.02 2.85 -7.96
C TYR A 68 10.35 2.24 -8.41
N ASN A 69 11.41 2.35 -7.61
CA ASN A 69 12.73 1.83 -7.97
C ASN A 69 12.76 0.29 -8.03
N GLU A 70 12.01 -0.38 -7.16
CA GLU A 70 12.00 -1.84 -7.06
C GLU A 70 11.06 -2.49 -8.09
N PHE A 71 9.92 -1.87 -8.39
CA PHE A 71 8.87 -2.48 -9.21
C PHE A 71 8.49 -1.67 -10.46
N GLY A 72 9.08 -0.49 -10.69
CA GLY A 72 8.70 0.41 -11.78
C GLY A 72 7.33 1.09 -11.60
N ILE A 73 6.74 1.02 -10.40
CA ILE A 73 5.36 1.46 -10.15
C ILE A 73 5.34 2.90 -9.64
N VAL A 74 4.79 3.83 -10.44
CA VAL A 74 4.56 5.21 -9.99
C VAL A 74 3.31 5.25 -9.12
N ILE A 75 3.49 5.38 -7.82
CA ILE A 75 2.39 5.63 -6.89
C ILE A 75 2.22 7.13 -6.71
N LEU A 76 1.34 7.74 -7.51
CA LEU A 76 0.89 9.10 -7.24
C LEU A 76 -0.15 9.06 -6.13
N PRO A 77 0.01 9.79 -5.02
CA PRO A 77 -1.05 9.88 -4.02
C PRO A 77 -2.29 10.55 -4.64
N PRO A 78 -3.51 10.12 -4.29
CA PRO A 78 -4.72 10.79 -4.78
C PRO A 78 -4.75 12.24 -4.27
N THR A 79 -5.12 13.16 -5.16
CA THR A 79 -5.25 14.59 -4.84
C THR A 79 -6.36 14.80 -3.80
N LEU A 80 -6.33 15.94 -3.10
CA LEU A 80 -7.38 16.27 -2.13
C LEU A 80 -8.77 16.32 -2.78
N ALA A 81 -8.86 16.84 -4.01
CA ALA A 81 -10.10 16.87 -4.78
C ALA A 81 -10.63 15.45 -5.04
N LEU A 82 -9.77 14.53 -5.50
CA LEU A 82 -10.15 13.16 -5.76
C LEU A 82 -10.58 12.42 -4.49
N LYS A 83 -9.89 12.67 -3.37
CA LYS A 83 -10.27 12.12 -2.06
C LYS A 83 -11.67 12.58 -1.63
N LYS A 84 -11.97 13.88 -1.76
CA LYS A 84 -13.29 14.44 -1.45
C LYS A 84 -14.38 13.84 -2.35
N GLN A 85 -14.13 13.77 -3.66
CA GLN A 85 -15.08 13.17 -4.62
C GLN A 85 -15.38 11.71 -4.27
N THR A 86 -14.35 10.94 -3.92
CA THR A 86 -14.49 9.53 -3.51
C THR A 86 -15.35 9.40 -2.26
N ALA A 87 -15.11 10.22 -1.23
CA ALA A 87 -15.89 10.20 0.00
C ALA A 87 -17.37 10.55 -0.21
N ILE A 88 -17.64 11.55 -1.05
CA ILE A 88 -19.01 11.97 -1.38
C ILE A 88 -19.75 10.89 -2.16
N ARG A 89 -19.11 10.31 -3.19
CA ARG A 89 -19.67 9.20 -3.98
C ARG A 89 -20.05 8.03 -3.08
N ASP A 90 -19.20 7.73 -2.11
CA ASP A 90 -19.36 6.60 -1.19
C ASP A 90 -20.27 6.94 0.00
N LYS A 91 -20.86 8.14 0.03
CA LYS A 91 -21.75 8.64 1.09
C LYS A 91 -21.14 8.53 2.49
N PHE A 92 -19.81 8.70 2.59
CA PHE A 92 -19.05 8.51 3.83
C PHE A 92 -19.27 7.13 4.49
N THR A 93 -19.60 6.12 3.68
CA THR A 93 -19.80 4.73 4.11
C THR A 93 -18.57 3.92 3.78
N CYS A 94 -18.07 3.16 4.76
CA CYS A 94 -16.98 2.22 4.54
C CYS A 94 -17.41 1.16 3.53
N GLN A 95 -16.75 1.12 2.37
CA GLN A 95 -17.09 0.20 1.28
C GLN A 95 -16.68 -1.26 1.54
N TYR A 96 -16.17 -1.58 2.73
CA TYR A 96 -15.79 -2.94 3.10
C TYR A 96 -16.63 -3.54 4.23
N CYS A 97 -17.28 -2.71 5.04
CA CYS A 97 -18.07 -3.17 6.18
C CYS A 97 -19.43 -2.46 6.34
N GLY A 98 -19.76 -1.51 5.46
CA GLY A 98 -21.03 -0.78 5.50
C GLY A 98 -21.17 0.26 6.61
N ILE A 99 -20.18 0.43 7.50
CA ILE A 99 -20.28 1.44 8.58
C ILE A 99 -20.30 2.85 7.97
N VAL A 100 -21.34 3.62 8.30
CA VAL A 100 -21.51 5.01 7.91
C VAL A 100 -20.79 5.93 8.90
N ASN A 101 -20.09 6.96 8.41
CA ASN A 101 -19.39 7.97 9.21
C ASN A 101 -18.49 7.38 10.34
N PRO A 102 -17.58 6.43 10.03
CA PRO A 102 -16.69 5.88 11.03
C PRO A 102 -15.77 6.97 11.60
N LYS A 103 -15.50 6.91 12.91
CA LYS A 103 -14.65 7.88 13.64
C LYS A 103 -13.29 8.14 12.99
N HIS A 104 -12.71 7.12 12.34
CA HIS A 104 -11.48 7.24 11.57
C HIS A 104 -11.62 6.58 10.19
N SER A 105 -11.53 7.39 9.14
CA SER A 105 -11.67 6.98 7.74
C SER A 105 -10.50 7.43 6.87
N GLU A 106 -10.22 6.67 5.83
CA GLU A 106 -9.20 6.95 4.83
C GLU A 106 -9.71 6.58 3.43
N ILE A 107 -9.08 7.16 2.41
CA ILE A 107 -9.30 6.75 1.02
C ILE A 107 -8.30 5.63 0.71
N ASP A 108 -8.82 4.46 0.37
CA ASP A 108 -8.04 3.26 0.10
C ASP A 108 -8.10 2.88 -1.38
N HIS A 109 -7.05 2.21 -1.86
CA HIS A 109 -6.95 1.67 -3.21
C HIS A 109 -7.50 0.25 -3.25
N VAL A 110 -8.49 -0.04 -4.10
CA VAL A 110 -9.07 -1.38 -4.25
C VAL A 110 -8.01 -2.38 -4.69
N ILE A 111 -7.31 -2.09 -5.80
CA ILE A 111 -6.03 -2.72 -6.14
C ILE A 111 -4.93 -1.89 -5.48
N PRO A 112 -4.16 -2.46 -4.55
CA PRO A 112 -3.03 -1.76 -3.94
C PRO A 112 -2.02 -1.29 -4.99
N PRO A 113 -1.33 -0.17 -4.74
CA PRO A 113 -0.36 0.32 -5.71
C PRO A 113 0.74 -0.69 -6.04
N ILE A 114 1.23 -1.46 -5.06
CA ILE A 114 2.23 -2.52 -5.26
C ILE A 114 1.75 -3.65 -6.20
N SER A 115 0.43 -3.78 -6.39
CA SER A 115 -0.19 -4.73 -7.33
C SER A 115 -0.61 -4.06 -8.65
N GLY A 116 -0.06 -2.88 -8.96
CA GLY A 116 -0.36 -2.11 -10.17
C GLY A 116 -1.64 -1.28 -10.09
N GLY A 117 -2.06 -0.92 -8.87
CA GLY A 117 -3.20 -0.06 -8.62
C GLY A 117 -2.93 1.42 -8.89
N VAL A 118 -3.84 2.10 -9.57
CA VAL A 118 -3.73 3.53 -9.90
C VAL A 118 -4.56 4.41 -8.96
N SER A 119 -4.20 5.69 -8.84
CA SER A 119 -4.99 6.69 -8.09
C SER A 119 -6.05 7.33 -8.99
N LYS A 120 -7.05 6.55 -9.37
CA LYS A 120 -8.21 6.97 -10.16
C LYS A 120 -9.50 6.64 -9.41
N SER A 121 -10.57 7.39 -9.65
CA SER A 121 -11.86 7.24 -8.93
C SER A 121 -12.35 5.79 -8.91
N TYR A 122 -12.24 5.06 -10.02
CA TYR A 122 -12.65 3.66 -10.13
C TYR A 122 -11.80 2.68 -9.28
N ASN A 123 -10.61 3.08 -8.82
CA ASN A 123 -9.74 2.25 -7.97
C ASN A 123 -9.64 2.78 -6.54
N LEU A 124 -10.40 3.81 -6.18
CA LEU A 124 -10.38 4.42 -4.84
C LEU A 124 -11.73 4.25 -4.17
N VAL A 125 -11.72 3.96 -2.87
CA VAL A 125 -12.92 3.82 -2.04
C VAL A 125 -12.75 4.48 -0.68
N PHE A 126 -13.86 4.90 -0.08
CA PHE A 126 -13.93 5.32 1.30
C PHE A 126 -13.91 4.09 2.21
N SER A 127 -12.96 4.05 3.16
CA SER A 127 -12.78 2.91 4.06
C SER A 127 -12.56 3.38 5.50
N CYS A 128 -13.04 2.61 6.48
CA CYS A 128 -12.65 2.81 7.87
C CYS A 128 -11.22 2.29 8.10
N ARG A 129 -10.49 2.89 9.04
CA ARG A 129 -9.12 2.46 9.37
C ARG A 129 -8.98 0.98 9.71
N PRO A 130 -9.88 0.34 10.48
CA PRO A 130 -9.80 -1.10 10.75
C PRO A 130 -9.79 -1.94 9.47
N CYS A 131 -10.77 -1.75 8.58
CA CYS A 131 -10.85 -2.49 7.33
C CYS A 131 -9.67 -2.19 6.39
N ASN A 132 -9.24 -0.92 6.31
CA ASN A 132 -8.06 -0.55 5.51
C ASN A 132 -6.79 -1.30 5.99
N ARG A 133 -6.59 -1.36 7.31
CA ARG A 133 -5.45 -2.07 7.92
C ARG A 133 -5.52 -3.58 7.73
N GLU A 134 -6.70 -4.16 7.89
CA GLU A 134 -6.95 -5.59 7.66
C GLU A 134 -6.67 -5.97 6.20
N LYS A 135 -7.14 -5.14 5.26
CA LYS A 135 -6.88 -5.35 3.84
C LYS A 135 -5.39 -5.28 3.54
N TRP A 136 -4.65 -4.33 4.14
CA TRP A 136 -3.21 -4.15 3.92
C TRP A 136 -2.87 -4.04 2.42
N SER A 137 -2.24 -5.07 1.85
CA SER A 137 -1.87 -5.19 0.43
C SER A 137 -2.66 -6.28 -0.30
N SER A 138 -3.74 -6.76 0.30
CA SER A 138 -4.70 -7.66 -0.34
C SER A 138 -5.72 -6.88 -1.16
N ILE A 139 -6.41 -7.59 -2.05
CA ILE A 139 -7.49 -7.06 -2.89
C ILE A 139 -8.81 -7.51 -2.30
N LYS A 140 -9.64 -6.54 -1.90
CA LYS A 140 -10.99 -6.76 -1.37
C LYS A 140 -12.00 -6.07 -2.28
N ILE A 141 -13.04 -6.80 -2.67
CA ILE A 141 -14.11 -6.27 -3.50
C ILE A 141 -14.98 -5.35 -2.62
N PRO A 142 -15.15 -4.06 -2.99
CA PRO A 142 -15.97 -3.13 -2.23
C PRO A 142 -17.48 -3.33 -2.49
N ASP A 143 -18.33 -2.89 -1.57
CA ASP A 143 -19.79 -3.02 -1.69
C ASP A 143 -20.36 -2.25 -2.90
N ASN A 144 -19.81 -1.07 -3.17
CA ASN A 144 -20.15 -0.28 -4.36
C ASN A 144 -19.48 -0.78 -5.65
N PHE A 145 -18.96 -2.01 -5.71
CA PHE A 145 -18.26 -2.55 -6.88
C PHE A 145 -19.01 -2.29 -8.19
N GLN A 146 -20.32 -2.55 -8.22
CA GLN A 146 -21.10 -2.32 -9.44
C GLN A 146 -21.06 -0.86 -9.89
N ILE A 147 -21.18 0.09 -8.96
CA ILE A 147 -21.16 1.53 -9.23
C ILE A 147 -19.78 1.98 -9.73
N LEU A 148 -18.70 1.46 -9.15
CA LEU A 148 -17.32 1.81 -9.53
C LEU A 148 -16.97 1.45 -10.97
N PHE A 149 -17.60 0.41 -11.51
CA PHE A 149 -17.15 -0.22 -12.76
C PHE A 149 -18.16 -0.15 -13.90
N LEU A 150 -19.26 0.59 -13.75
CA LEU A 150 -20.17 0.89 -14.87
C LEU A 150 -19.43 1.48 -16.07
N GLU A 151 -18.48 2.38 -15.82
CA GLU A 151 -17.71 3.08 -16.86
C GLU A 151 -16.32 2.45 -17.12
N ASN A 152 -15.93 1.42 -16.36
CA ASN A 152 -14.58 0.81 -16.42
C ASN A 152 -14.63 -0.73 -16.31
N PRO A 153 -15.26 -1.42 -17.28
CA PRO A 153 -15.48 -2.87 -17.21
C PRO A 153 -14.18 -3.69 -17.19
N GLU A 154 -13.15 -3.24 -17.92
CA GLU A 154 -11.83 -3.89 -17.91
C GLU A 154 -11.20 -3.89 -16.51
N TRP A 155 -11.38 -2.80 -15.76
CA TRP A 155 -10.88 -2.70 -14.39
C TRP A 155 -11.66 -3.60 -13.43
N ALA A 156 -12.98 -3.71 -13.62
CA ALA A 156 -13.79 -4.70 -12.90
C ALA A 156 -13.28 -6.13 -13.13
N ALA A 157 -13.01 -6.49 -14.38
CA ALA A 157 -12.46 -7.79 -14.74
C ALA A 157 -11.09 -8.02 -14.07
N LYS A 158 -10.21 -7.00 -14.10
CA LYS A 158 -8.90 -7.03 -13.44
C LYS A 158 -9.01 -7.27 -11.93
N ILE A 159 -9.90 -6.57 -11.23
CA ILE A 159 -10.11 -6.77 -9.79
C ILE A 159 -10.58 -8.20 -9.50
N LYS A 160 -11.58 -8.68 -10.25
CA LYS A 160 -12.10 -10.05 -10.08
C LYS A 160 -11.00 -11.10 -10.30
N PHE A 161 -10.23 -10.95 -11.38
CA PHE A 161 -9.12 -11.85 -11.69
C PHE A 161 -8.06 -11.86 -10.58
N LEU A 162 -7.61 -10.69 -10.12
CA LEU A 162 -6.58 -10.61 -9.09
C LEU A 162 -7.09 -11.09 -7.72
N HIS A 163 -8.35 -10.80 -7.40
CA HIS A 163 -8.98 -11.32 -6.18
C HIS A 163 -9.07 -12.86 -6.22
N GLN A 164 -9.51 -13.44 -7.33
CA GLN A 164 -9.53 -14.90 -7.49
C GLN A 164 -8.14 -15.51 -7.42
N LYS A 165 -7.13 -14.89 -8.06
CA LYS A 165 -5.74 -15.32 -7.97
C LYS A 165 -5.23 -15.33 -6.52
N GLN A 166 -5.58 -14.31 -5.74
CA GLN A 166 -5.24 -14.23 -4.33
C GLN A 166 -5.87 -15.38 -3.52
N GLU A 167 -7.16 -15.68 -3.74
CA GLU A 167 -7.84 -16.78 -3.04
C GLU A 167 -7.25 -18.15 -3.42
N ASN A 168 -6.92 -18.36 -4.70
CA ASN A 168 -6.24 -19.58 -5.14
C ASN A 168 -4.89 -19.77 -4.45
N ILE A 169 -4.09 -18.71 -4.32
CA ILE A 169 -2.81 -18.77 -3.60
C ILE A 169 -3.01 -19.16 -2.14
N LYS A 170 -4.03 -18.58 -1.46
CA LYS A 170 -4.35 -18.95 -0.07
C LYS A 170 -4.72 -20.43 0.05
N ILE A 171 -5.57 -20.93 -0.84
CA ILE A 171 -5.98 -22.34 -0.86
C ILE A 171 -4.77 -23.25 -1.05
N THR A 172 -3.89 -22.95 -2.01
CA THR A 172 -2.66 -23.74 -2.23
C THR A 172 -1.77 -23.78 -1.00
N LEU A 173 -1.59 -22.63 -0.31
CA LEU A 173 -0.79 -22.56 0.91
C LEU A 173 -1.39 -23.40 2.05
N ILE A 174 -2.72 -23.39 2.21
CA ILE A 174 -3.44 -24.20 3.19
C ILE A 174 -3.25 -25.69 2.88
N LEU A 175 -3.44 -26.09 1.62
CA LEU A 175 -3.26 -27.48 1.20
C LEU A 175 -1.83 -27.97 1.44
N GLN A 176 -0.82 -27.12 1.15
CA GLN A 176 0.57 -27.44 1.43
C GLN A 176 0.82 -27.64 2.93
N GLN A 177 0.31 -26.74 3.78
CA GLN A 177 0.44 -26.86 5.23
C GLN A 177 -0.20 -28.15 5.77
N SER A 178 -1.40 -28.49 5.28
CA SER A 178 -2.07 -29.74 5.66
C SER A 178 -1.32 -30.98 5.19
N TYR A 179 -0.73 -30.96 3.98
CA TYR A 179 0.11 -32.04 3.48
C TYR A 179 1.38 -32.22 4.33
N ASP A 180 2.07 -31.13 4.66
CA ASP A 180 3.28 -31.15 5.47
C ASP A 180 3.01 -31.65 6.91
N GLU A 181 1.85 -31.33 7.47
CA GLU A 181 1.39 -31.87 8.75
C GLU A 181 1.08 -33.37 8.68
N HIS A 182 0.42 -33.83 7.62
CA HIS A 182 0.15 -35.26 7.40
C HIS A 182 1.44 -36.09 7.29
N ILE A 183 2.42 -35.61 6.52
CA ILE A 183 3.73 -36.26 6.39
C ILE A 183 4.46 -36.32 7.74
N ARG A 184 4.44 -35.23 8.51
CA ARG A 184 5.01 -35.21 9.87
C ARG A 184 4.35 -36.24 10.79
N ASN A 185 3.02 -36.32 10.79
CA ASN A 185 2.28 -37.27 11.62
C ASN A 185 2.57 -38.73 11.23
N LYS A 186 2.66 -39.04 9.92
CA LYS A 186 3.08 -40.36 9.44
C LYS A 186 4.50 -40.72 9.88
N ASN A 187 5.43 -39.78 9.80
CA ASN A 187 6.82 -40.00 10.24
C ASN A 187 6.90 -40.26 11.75
N ILE A 188 6.15 -39.52 12.57
CA ILE A 188 6.04 -39.75 14.01
C ILE A 188 5.49 -41.16 14.30
N ALA A 189 4.40 -41.56 13.63
CA ALA A 189 3.82 -42.89 13.80
C ALA A 189 4.81 -44.01 13.42
N TYR A 190 5.56 -43.84 12.33
CA TYR A 190 6.60 -44.78 11.91
C TYR A 190 7.72 -44.91 12.97
N ILE A 191 8.23 -43.80 13.50
CA ILE A 191 9.25 -43.80 14.56
C ILE A 191 8.73 -44.53 15.82
N HIS A 192 7.51 -44.24 16.27
CA HIS A 192 6.90 -44.91 17.42
C HIS A 192 6.76 -46.42 17.22
N SER A 193 6.37 -46.86 16.01
CA SER A 193 6.23 -48.29 15.70
C SER A 193 7.57 -49.04 15.74
N ASN A 194 8.65 -48.43 15.24
CA ASN A 194 10.00 -49.01 15.29
C ASN A 194 10.57 -49.01 16.71
N TYR A 195 10.34 -47.94 17.49
CA TYR A 195 10.78 -47.91 18.88
C TYR A 195 10.13 -49.01 19.74
N ARG A 196 8.84 -49.31 19.52
CA ARG A 196 8.17 -50.43 20.20
C ARG A 196 8.77 -51.80 19.82
N ARG A 197 9.15 -51.99 18.55
CA ARG A 197 9.82 -53.22 18.07
C ARG A 197 11.22 -53.43 18.62
N ILE A 198 11.96 -52.36 18.90
CA ILE A 198 13.32 -52.45 19.46
C ILE A 198 13.28 -52.76 20.97
N LYS A 199 12.18 -52.43 21.65
CA LYS A 199 11.98 -52.68 23.09
C LYS A 199 11.34 -54.03 23.43
N SER A 200 10.89 -54.79 22.42
CA SER A 200 10.33 -56.15 22.55
C SER A 200 11.39 -57.18 22.18
#